data_AF-A0A4Y2IYE3-F1
#
_entry.id   AF-A0A4Y2IYE3-F1
#
_cell.length_a   1.000
_cell.length_b   1.000
_cell.length_c   1.000
_cell.angle_alpha   90.00
_cell.angle_beta   90.00
_cell.angle_gamma   90.00
#
_symmetry.space_group_name_H-M   'P 1'
#
loop_
_entity.id
_entity.type
_entity.pdbx_description
1 polymer ?
#
loop_
_entity_poly.entity_id
_entity_poly.type
_entity_poly.pdbx_seq_one_letter_code
_entity_poly.pdbx_strand_id
1 'polypeptide(L)'
;MVSTASLTEAVQNVIECLINAANNTIPKCSPRLRKFRRPWWNEACRDSRKEEKKLWNIFRRYPTTEKHVAFKRAKALAHRIRRRSQRESCINFVSSITSSTSSK
;
A
#
# COMPACT_ATOMS: atom_id res chain seq x y z
N MET A 1 -39.55 -11.76 47.85
CA MET A 1 -38.59 -12.62 47.12
C MET A 1 -38.27 -11.92 45.82
N VAL A 2 -37.04 -11.42 45.63
CA VAL A 2 -36.64 -10.77 44.37
C VAL A 2 -36.59 -11.86 43.30
N SER A 3 -37.40 -11.73 42.25
CA SER A 3 -37.48 -12.70 41.16
C SER A 3 -36.13 -12.79 40.46
N THR A 4 -35.51 -13.95 40.47
CA THR A 4 -34.19 -14.22 39.84
C THR A 4 -34.17 -13.88 38.35
N ALA A 5 -35.32 -13.96 37.67
CA ALA A 5 -35.49 -13.54 36.28
C ALA A 5 -35.16 -12.04 36.05
N SER A 6 -35.52 -11.16 36.99
CA SER A 6 -35.28 -9.72 36.90
C SER A 6 -33.80 -9.36 37.12
N LEU A 7 -33.08 -10.13 37.95
CA LEU A 7 -31.65 -9.97 38.12
C LEU A 7 -30.89 -10.34 36.86
N THR A 8 -31.27 -11.45 36.21
CA THR A 8 -30.65 -11.91 34.97
C THR A 8 -30.85 -10.89 33.84
N GLU A 9 -32.04 -10.29 33.74
CA GLU A 9 -32.34 -9.24 32.76
C GLU A 9 -31.49 -7.98 32.98
N ALA A 10 -31.36 -7.53 34.24
CA ALA A 10 -30.50 -6.39 34.58
C ALA A 10 -29.03 -6.66 34.23
N VAL A 11 -28.53 -7.87 34.48
CA VAL A 11 -27.16 -8.28 34.12
C VAL A 11 -26.98 -8.29 32.59
N GLN A 12 -27.95 -8.82 31.85
CA GLN A 12 -27.90 -8.87 30.39
C GLN A 12 -27.85 -7.46 29.78
N ASN A 13 -28.65 -6.53 30.31
CA ASN A 13 -28.66 -5.14 29.86
C ASN A 13 -27.30 -4.45 30.06
N VAL A 14 -26.63 -4.71 31.19
CA VAL A 14 -25.29 -4.17 31.45
C VAL A 14 -24.26 -4.75 30.48
N ILE A 15 -24.32 -6.05 30.20
CA ILE A 15 -23.43 -6.72 29.24
C ILE A 15 -23.62 -6.12 27.84
N GLU A 16 -24.86 -5.94 27.40
CA GLU A 16 -25.16 -5.34 26.09
C GLU A 16 -24.67 -3.90 25.98
N CYS A 17 -24.83 -3.11 27.04
CA CYS A 17 -24.29 -1.75 27.09
C CYS A 17 -22.77 -1.74 26.92
N LEU A 18 -22.06 -2.62 27.63
CA LEU A 18 -20.60 -2.73 27.55
C LEU A 18 -20.14 -3.18 26.16
N ILE A 19 -20.81 -4.18 25.56
CA ILE A 19 -20.51 -4.66 24.22
C ILE A 19 -20.76 -3.56 23.17
N ASN A 20 -21.86 -2.83 23.28
CA ASN A 20 -22.18 -1.74 22.36
C ASN A 20 -21.19 -0.59 22.48
N ALA A 21 -20.84 -0.18 23.71
CA ALA A 21 -19.81 0.83 23.95
C ALA A 21 -18.45 0.41 23.37
N ALA A 22 -18.04 -0.84 23.59
CA ALA A 22 -16.80 -1.38 23.06
C ALA A 22 -16.81 -1.42 21.53
N ASN A 23 -17.88 -1.88 20.89
CA ASN A 23 -17.99 -1.91 19.43
C ASN A 23 -17.93 -0.52 18.78
N ASN A 24 -18.46 0.50 19.46
CA ASN A 24 -18.48 1.87 18.96
C ASN A 24 -17.16 2.61 19.18
N THR A 25 -16.44 2.30 20.26
CA THR A 25 -15.21 3.02 20.65
C THR A 25 -13.93 2.31 20.22
N ILE A 26 -13.94 0.99 20.09
CA ILE A 26 -12.78 0.18 19.71
C ILE A 26 -12.91 -0.19 18.23
N PRO A 27 -12.13 0.44 17.34
CA PRO A 27 -12.14 0.10 15.93
C PRO A 27 -11.63 -1.34 15.73
N LYS A 28 -12.46 -2.20 15.12
CA LYS A 28 -12.13 -3.60 14.82
C LYS A 28 -10.97 -3.79 13.83
N CYS A 29 -10.63 -2.73 13.10
CA CYS A 29 -9.55 -2.72 12.12
C CYS A 29 -8.78 -1.42 12.25
N SER A 30 -7.48 -1.46 11.89
CA SER A 30 -6.68 -0.24 11.84
C SER A 30 -7.29 0.74 10.84
N PRO A 31 -7.49 2.02 11.21
CA PRO A 31 -7.93 3.06 10.27
C PRO A 31 -6.86 3.38 9.22
N ARG A 32 -5.64 2.83 9.37
CA ARG A 32 -4.59 2.96 8.38
C ARG A 32 -4.92 2.06 7.19
N LEU A 33 -5.62 2.64 6.20
CA LEU A 33 -5.75 2.04 4.88
C LEU A 33 -4.38 1.55 4.44
N ARG A 34 -4.29 0.28 4.05
CA ARG A 34 -3.08 -0.23 3.39
C ARG A 34 -2.79 0.70 2.24
N LYS A 35 -1.62 1.35 2.25
CA LYS A 35 -1.14 2.11 1.08
C LYS A 35 -1.19 1.16 -0.10
N PHE A 36 -2.14 1.36 -1.02
CA PHE A 36 -2.22 0.57 -2.23
C PHE A 36 -0.83 0.59 -2.86
N ARG A 37 -0.25 -0.60 -3.03
CA ARG A 37 1.00 -0.70 -3.78
C ARG A 37 0.70 -0.12 -5.15
N ARG A 38 1.48 0.89 -5.55
CA ARG A 38 1.37 1.54 -6.85
C ARG A 38 1.15 0.46 -7.92
N PRO A 39 0.02 0.44 -8.64
CA PRO A 39 -0.32 -0.67 -9.54
C PRO A 39 0.75 -0.94 -10.62
N TRP A 40 1.50 0.09 -10.98
CA TRP A 40 2.62 0.05 -11.92
C TRP A 40 3.96 -0.43 -11.30
N TRP A 41 4.02 -0.73 -10.00
CA TRP A 41 5.25 -1.12 -9.33
C TRP A 41 5.54 -2.62 -9.50
N ASN A 42 6.43 -2.93 -10.45
CA ASN A 42 6.83 -4.29 -10.81
C ASN A 42 8.30 -4.59 -10.44
N GLU A 43 8.76 -5.81 -10.76
CA GLU A 43 10.14 -6.26 -10.54
C GLU A 43 11.15 -5.42 -11.31
N ALA A 44 10.87 -5.13 -12.58
CA ALA A 44 11.73 -4.25 -13.39
C ALA A 44 11.96 -2.87 -12.74
N CYS A 45 10.93 -2.28 -12.12
CA CYS A 45 11.07 -1.04 -11.34
C CYS A 45 11.95 -1.22 -10.09
N ARG A 46 11.85 -2.36 -9.40
CA ARG A 46 12.67 -2.67 -8.23
C ARG A 46 14.14 -2.85 -8.62
N ASP A 47 14.40 -3.64 -9.64
CA ASP A 47 15.76 -4.03 -10.04
C ASP A 47 16.51 -2.84 -10.63
N SER A 48 15.86 -2.06 -11.50
CA SER A 48 16.47 -0.84 -12.05
C SER A 48 16.78 0.20 -10.98
N ARG A 49 15.91 0.36 -9.98
CA ARG A 49 16.16 1.25 -8.83
C ARG A 49 17.29 0.72 -7.93
N LYS A 50 17.38 -0.60 -7.76
CA LYS A 50 18.47 -1.25 -7.00
C LYS A 50 19.82 -1.00 -7.70
N GLU A 51 19.87 -1.17 -9.01
CA GLU A 51 21.09 -0.93 -9.80
C GLU A 51 21.47 0.55 -9.84
N GLU A 52 20.51 1.46 -10.03
CA GLU A 52 20.74 2.91 -9.92
C GLU A 52 21.37 3.25 -8.57
N LYS A 53 20.81 2.73 -7.47
CA LYS A 53 21.32 2.97 -6.11
C LYS A 53 22.71 2.36 -5.90
N LYS A 54 22.97 1.17 -6.45
CA LYS A 54 24.28 0.52 -6.41
C LYS A 54 25.34 1.39 -7.09
N LEU A 55 25.09 1.84 -8.32
CA LEU A 55 26.03 2.68 -9.07
C LEU A 55 26.18 4.07 -8.45
N TRP A 56 25.11 4.64 -7.90
CA TRP A 56 25.20 5.86 -7.10
C TRP A 56 26.13 5.68 -5.90
N ASN A 57 26.00 4.58 -5.16
CA ASN A 57 26.85 4.31 -4.00
C ASN A 57 28.32 4.12 -4.40
N ILE A 58 28.59 3.49 -5.54
CA ILE A 58 29.95 3.33 -6.07
C ILE A 58 30.53 4.69 -6.45
N PHE A 59 29.80 5.48 -7.25
CA PHE A 59 30.24 6.82 -7.66
C PHE A 59 30.44 7.75 -6.45
N ARG A 60 29.53 7.71 -5.47
CA ARG A 60 29.63 8.51 -4.24
C ARG A 60 30.88 8.18 -3.41
N ARG A 61 31.32 6.92 -3.42
CA ARG A 61 32.56 6.50 -2.73
C ARG A 61 33.81 6.83 -3.55
N TYR A 62 33.72 6.66 -4.87
CA TYR A 62 34.84 6.83 -5.79
C TYR A 62 34.39 7.67 -7.00
N PRO A 63 34.47 9.01 -6.89
CA PRO A 63 33.90 9.93 -7.87
C PRO A 63 34.80 10.06 -9.10
N THR A 64 34.85 9.02 -9.93
CA THR A 64 35.53 9.04 -11.23
C THR A 64 34.52 9.23 -12.37
N THR A 65 35.01 9.74 -13.52
CA THR A 65 34.18 10.01 -14.70
C THR A 65 33.44 8.78 -15.20
N GLU A 66 34.11 7.62 -15.24
CA GLU A 66 33.49 6.36 -15.64
C GLU A 66 32.32 5.97 -14.74
N LYS A 67 32.50 6.09 -13.42
CA LYS A 67 31.43 5.77 -12.46
C LYS A 67 30.28 6.77 -12.56
N HIS A 68 30.57 8.04 -12.83
CA HIS A 68 29.55 9.06 -13.08
C HIS A 68 28.70 8.71 -14.32
N VAL A 69 29.35 8.35 -15.43
CA VAL A 69 28.67 7.94 -16.68
C VAL A 69 27.82 6.69 -16.45
N ALA A 70 28.36 5.68 -15.77
CA ALA A 70 27.63 4.46 -15.44
C ALA A 70 26.36 4.75 -14.61
N PHE A 71 26.49 5.57 -13.56
CA PHE A 71 25.36 6.01 -12.75
C PHE A 71 24.31 6.76 -13.59
N LYS A 72 24.74 7.70 -14.46
CA LYS A 72 23.82 8.46 -15.32
C LYS A 72 23.05 7.55 -16.28
N ARG A 73 23.71 6.54 -16.86
CA ARG A 73 23.07 5.54 -17.72
C ARG A 73 22.01 4.74 -16.96
N ALA A 74 22.34 4.23 -15.77
CA ALA A 74 21.37 3.48 -14.96
C ALA A 74 20.20 4.35 -14.47
N LYS A 75 20.47 5.61 -14.10
CA LYS A 75 19.42 6.57 -13.73
C LYS A 75 18.45 6.83 -14.91
N ALA A 76 18.98 7.03 -16.12
CA ALA A 76 18.16 7.19 -17.31
C ALA A 76 17.31 5.93 -17.60
N LEU A 77 17.90 4.74 -17.43
CA LEU A 77 17.21 3.46 -17.60
C LEU A 77 16.09 3.28 -16.57
N ALA A 78 16.36 3.53 -15.28
CA ALA A 78 15.35 3.46 -14.22
C ALA A 78 14.18 4.42 -14.47
N HIS A 79 14.48 5.65 -14.95
CA HIS A 79 13.46 6.60 -15.37
C HIS A 79 12.62 6.10 -16.55
N ARG A 80 13.24 5.45 -17.55
CA ARG A 80 12.54 4.86 -18.70
C ARG A 80 11.61 3.73 -18.28
N ILE A 81 12.12 2.78 -17.49
CA ILE A 81 11.35 1.63 -16.99
C ILE A 81 10.16 2.12 -16.16
N ARG A 82 10.37 3.06 -15.24
CA ARG A 82 9.28 3.63 -14.44
C ARG A 82 8.17 4.22 -15.31
N ARG A 83 8.53 5.02 -16.32
CA ARG A 83 7.57 5.65 -17.24
C ARG A 83 6.81 4.60 -18.06
N ARG A 84 7.52 3.57 -18.55
CA ARG A 84 6.91 2.45 -19.27
C ARG A 84 5.90 1.70 -18.38
N SER A 85 6.28 1.29 -17.18
CA SER A 85 5.39 0.55 -16.27
C SER A 85 4.17 1.37 -15.86
N GLN A 86 4.32 2.68 -15.66
CA GLN A 86 3.20 3.60 -15.41
C GLN A 86 2.22 3.63 -16.58
N ARG A 87 2.73 3.76 -17.80
CA ARG A 87 1.92 3.76 -19.03
C ARG A 87 1.19 2.44 -19.21
N GLU A 88 1.90 1.32 -19.11
CA GLU A 88 1.32 -0.02 -19.26
C GLU A 88 0.23 -0.29 -18.22
N SER A 89 0.48 0.06 -16.96
CA SER A 89 -0.53 -0.07 -15.91
C SER A 89 -1.77 0.79 -16.17
N CYS A 90 -1.61 2.00 -16.71
CA CYS A 90 -2.72 2.87 -17.06
C CYS A 90 -3.53 2.30 -18.23
N ILE A 91 -2.84 1.82 -19.28
CA ILE A 91 -3.47 1.15 -20.41
C ILE A 91 -4.27 -0.06 -19.93
N ASN A 92 -3.65 -0.93 -19.13
CA ASN A 92 -4.32 -2.14 -18.61
C ASN A 92 -5.53 -1.80 -17.73
N PHE A 93 -5.43 -0.76 -16.89
CA PHE A 93 -6.56 -0.31 -16.08
C PHE A 93 -7.72 0.17 -16.95
N VAL A 94 -7.46 1.04 -17.93
CA VAL A 94 -8.49 1.53 -18.86
C VAL A 94 -9.09 0.37 -19.65
N SER A 95 -8.26 -0.55 -20.16
CA SER A 95 -8.73 -1.74 -20.88
C SER A 95 -9.55 -2.71 -20.03
N SER A 96 -9.39 -2.69 -18.69
CA SER A 96 -10.19 -3.53 -17.78
C SER A 96 -11.59 -2.97 -17.49
N ILE A 97 -11.86 -1.72 -17.85
CA ILE A 97 -13.17 -1.09 -17.67
C ILE A 97 -14.09 -1.59 -18.79
N THR A 98 -15.00 -2.49 -18.41
CA THR A 98 -16.08 -3.00 -19.28
C THR A 98 -17.45 -2.48 -18.82
N SER A 99 -18.50 -2.73 -19.61
CA SER A 99 -19.88 -2.35 -19.28
C SER A 99 -20.40 -2.93 -17.96
N SER A 100 -19.80 -4.02 -17.46
CA SER A 100 -20.12 -4.64 -16.17
C SER A 100 -19.35 -4.04 -14.98
N THR A 101 -18.52 -3.01 -15.19
CA THR A 101 -17.70 -2.41 -14.13
C THR A 101 -18.56 -1.51 -13.25
N SER A 102 -18.69 -1.86 -11.96
CA SER A 102 -19.47 -1.08 -10.98
C SER A 102 -18.80 0.27 -10.66
N SER A 103 -19.57 1.35 -10.63
CA SER A 103 -19.14 2.64 -10.08
C SER A 103 -19.32 2.60 -8.56
N LYS A 104 -18.22 2.49 -7.79
CA LYS A 104 -18.20 2.53 -6.32
C LYS A 104 -16.94 3.23 -5.83
#